data_AF-A0A1Q8DPX8-F1
#
_entry.id   AF-A0A1Q8DPX8-F1
#
_cell.length_a   1.000
_cell.length_b   1.000
_cell.length_c   1.000
_cell.angle_alpha   90.00
_cell.angle_beta   90.00
_cell.angle_gamma   90.00
#
_symmetry.space_group_name_H-M   'P 1'
#
loop_
_entity.id
_entity.type
_entity.pdbx_description
1 polymer ?
#
loop_
_entity_poly.entity_id
_entity_poly.type
_entity_poly.pdbx_seq_one_letter_code
_entity_poly.pdbx_strand_id
1 'polypeptide(L)'
;MSDPTKPLSKRSLALEALACYLQLPPSAVSLPVSHSSDIQYSACQYFYKLPVGELRILEVSLPLPITSSTVDIETARIAVIKAAMIWQKHSLQHHEDSETASHAVLVIDVQLVDNQVLNTDKTKDGNRLPDTESITYSFGAGYFMEHLVADVGKDEQMLQVFSRQDWHLAIERVQTPCDLWQFLDFHLAHLRQSLISGVASFESETALISQFMHSNALLSHAISVDNALIKNGLQDEPNSALIAMSLAQKQQDMSLQQTYHQHQEQASILWSQLSRQIISLASEPSTTTNKKVVDAQTRWQRQLLDESLFSRHELIRTLYKHSERALTMREHGYVIHQHSYTSLGRHYVMIFYGKGKDTVQSRAAIQPRLQAIAQDVTLRLPLVELHHIIVLGIEFVLESDETYLDIDAWIQPVEAMTQKERQLTKQLQRLNQQNKMQVQNNQPIDDNQSTRMQLNLNVPARPTKL
;
A
#
# COMPACT_ATOMS: atom_id res chain seq x y z
N MET A 1 23.37 1.20 -9.96
CA MET A 1 23.59 1.96 -8.71
C MET A 1 22.53 3.05 -8.54
N SER A 2 22.00 3.24 -7.32
CA SER A 2 21.62 4.59 -6.86
C SER A 2 22.04 4.78 -5.41
N ASP A 3 23.07 5.60 -5.26
CA ASP A 3 23.69 6.03 -4.01
C ASP A 3 22.63 6.57 -3.02
N PRO A 4 22.59 6.11 -1.76
CA PRO A 4 21.67 6.64 -0.75
C PRO A 4 21.91 8.12 -0.42
N THR A 5 22.94 8.76 -0.97
CA THR A 5 23.29 10.17 -0.74
C THR A 5 22.91 11.13 -1.88
N LYS A 6 22.27 10.68 -2.97
CA LYS A 6 21.79 11.59 -4.04
C LYS A 6 20.54 12.39 -3.60
N PRO A 7 20.41 13.66 -4.02
CA PRO A 7 19.35 14.56 -3.56
C PRO A 7 17.95 14.04 -3.91
N LEU A 8 17.03 14.16 -2.95
CA LEU A 8 15.65 13.65 -2.89
C LEU A 8 14.69 14.05 -4.05
N SER A 9 15.14 14.72 -5.11
CA SER A 9 14.22 15.30 -6.11
C SER A 9 13.84 14.40 -7.29
N LYS A 10 14.37 13.16 -7.39
CA LYS A 10 14.15 12.28 -8.57
C LYS A 10 13.72 10.84 -8.27
N ARG A 11 13.48 10.45 -7.02
CA ARG A 11 12.95 9.11 -6.73
C ARG A 11 11.42 9.10 -6.88
N SER A 12 10.90 8.04 -7.53
CA SER A 12 9.46 7.77 -7.52
C SER A 12 9.01 7.61 -6.07
N LEU A 13 7.92 8.29 -5.68
CA LEU A 13 7.41 8.20 -4.31
C LEU A 13 7.10 6.75 -3.93
N ALA A 14 6.61 5.94 -4.86
CA ALA A 14 6.28 4.56 -4.57
C ALA A 14 7.52 3.75 -4.13
N LEU A 15 8.70 4.07 -4.67
CA LEU A 15 9.98 3.52 -4.20
C LEU A 15 10.37 4.05 -2.82
N GLU A 16 10.16 5.34 -2.56
CA GLU A 16 10.42 5.95 -1.23
C GLU A 16 9.51 5.33 -0.17
N ALA A 17 8.23 5.13 -0.49
CA ALA A 17 7.26 4.48 0.37
C ALA A 17 7.66 3.02 0.64
N LEU A 18 8.08 2.27 -0.40
CA LEU A 18 8.59 0.90 -0.23
C LEU A 18 9.85 0.85 0.65
N ALA A 19 10.77 1.81 0.48
CA ALA A 19 11.98 1.91 1.29
C ALA A 19 11.70 2.05 2.80
N CYS A 20 10.54 2.60 3.18
CA CYS A 20 10.13 2.70 4.58
C CYS A 20 9.93 1.33 5.26
N TYR A 21 9.76 0.25 4.49
CA TYR A 21 9.53 -1.11 4.98
C TYR A 21 10.78 -1.99 4.98
N LEU A 22 11.92 -1.45 4.51
CA LEU A 22 13.19 -2.16 4.49
C LEU A 22 13.63 -2.48 5.92
N GLN A 23 13.95 -3.76 6.20
CA GLN A 23 14.34 -4.22 7.53
C GLN A 23 15.82 -4.06 7.81
N LEU A 24 16.65 -4.30 6.79
CA LEU A 24 18.10 -4.34 6.88
C LEU A 24 18.70 -3.61 5.68
N PRO A 25 19.91 -3.04 5.81
CA PRO A 25 20.62 -2.52 4.65
C PRO A 25 20.81 -3.63 3.60
N PRO A 26 20.82 -3.26 2.31
CA PRO A 26 20.96 -4.24 1.23
C PRO A 26 22.26 -5.04 1.40
N SER A 27 22.13 -6.35 1.23
CA SER A 27 23.24 -7.29 1.42
C SER A 27 23.73 -7.77 0.06
N ALA A 28 25.05 -7.71 -0.18
CA ALA A 28 25.64 -8.28 -1.38
C ALA A 28 25.55 -9.81 -1.34
N VAL A 29 25.19 -10.42 -2.47
CA VAL A 29 25.00 -11.87 -2.61
C VAL A 29 25.91 -12.40 -3.71
N SER A 30 26.47 -13.59 -3.48
CA SER A 30 27.17 -14.35 -4.50
C SER A 30 26.27 -15.45 -5.04
N LEU A 31 26.01 -15.41 -6.34
CA LEU A 31 25.24 -16.40 -7.06
C LEU A 31 26.14 -17.55 -7.54
N PRO A 32 25.65 -18.80 -7.54
CA PRO A 32 26.38 -19.97 -8.01
C PRO A 32 26.41 -20.03 -9.55
N VAL A 33 26.96 -19.00 -10.20
CA VAL A 33 27.16 -18.99 -11.65
C VAL A 33 28.35 -19.92 -11.97
N SER A 34 28.17 -20.81 -12.95
CA SER A 34 29.20 -21.80 -13.30
C SER A 34 30.48 -21.10 -13.77
N HIS A 35 31.64 -21.53 -13.25
CA HIS A 35 32.97 -20.96 -13.55
C HIS A 35 33.40 -21.03 -15.02
N SER A 36 32.64 -21.71 -15.89
CA SER A 36 32.87 -21.75 -17.33
C SER A 36 32.41 -20.49 -18.06
N SER A 37 31.69 -19.60 -17.38
CA SER A 37 31.15 -18.38 -17.96
C SER A 37 31.83 -17.20 -17.26
N ASP A 38 32.70 -16.45 -17.95
CA ASP A 38 33.33 -15.20 -17.48
C ASP A 38 32.29 -14.06 -17.35
N ILE A 39 31.16 -14.34 -16.71
CA ILE A 39 30.05 -13.41 -16.52
C ILE A 39 30.32 -12.61 -15.27
N GLN A 40 30.68 -11.33 -15.45
CA GLN A 40 30.70 -10.37 -14.36
C GLN A 40 29.27 -9.96 -13.99
N TYR A 41 28.94 -10.00 -12.70
CA TYR A 41 27.66 -9.53 -12.20
C TYR A 41 27.83 -8.94 -10.80
N SER A 42 26.86 -8.13 -10.39
CA SER A 42 26.68 -7.73 -8.99
C SER A 42 25.25 -8.05 -8.57
N ALA A 43 25.09 -8.69 -7.41
CA ALA A 43 23.78 -9.06 -6.88
C ALA A 43 23.60 -8.48 -5.47
N CYS A 44 22.46 -7.86 -5.24
CA CYS A 44 22.08 -7.23 -3.98
C CYS A 44 20.70 -7.71 -3.56
N GLN A 45 20.57 -8.14 -2.31
CA GLN A 45 19.30 -8.56 -1.73
C GLN A 45 18.71 -7.49 -0.82
N TYR A 46 17.40 -7.32 -0.95
CA TYR A 46 16.57 -6.43 -0.16
C TYR A 46 15.46 -7.23 0.54
N PHE A 47 15.23 -6.91 1.81
CA PHE A 47 14.21 -7.55 2.63
C PHE A 47 13.23 -6.51 3.16
N TYR A 48 11.99 -6.59 2.69
CA TYR A 48 10.90 -5.71 3.10
C TYR A 48 9.90 -6.48 3.94
N LYS A 49 9.50 -5.89 5.09
CA LYS A 49 8.39 -6.41 5.90
C LYS A 49 7.18 -5.52 5.71
N LEU A 50 6.29 -5.95 4.83
CA LEU A 50 5.01 -5.30 4.59
C LEU A 50 3.97 -5.80 5.62
N PRO A 51 2.90 -5.04 5.88
CA PRO A 51 1.81 -5.50 6.74
C PRO A 51 1.13 -6.78 6.23
N VAL A 52 1.12 -6.97 4.92
CA VAL A 52 0.53 -8.13 4.23
C VAL A 52 1.47 -9.34 4.13
N GLY A 53 2.78 -9.17 4.30
CA GLY A 53 3.74 -10.27 4.17
C GLY A 53 5.20 -9.84 3.99
N GLU A 54 6.05 -10.80 3.65
CA GLU A 54 7.48 -10.58 3.41
C GLU A 54 7.78 -10.48 1.91
N LEU A 55 8.42 -9.39 1.50
CA LEU A 55 8.87 -9.22 0.12
C LEU A 55 10.41 -9.28 0.09
N ARG A 56 10.92 -10.26 -0.65
CA ARG A 56 12.36 -10.47 -0.87
C ARG A 56 12.67 -10.10 -2.31
N ILE A 57 13.55 -9.13 -2.51
CA ILE A 57 13.98 -8.70 -3.85
C ILE A 57 15.46 -9.00 -3.99
N LEU A 58 15.82 -9.74 -5.03
CA LEU A 58 17.19 -9.91 -5.48
C LEU A 58 17.37 -9.07 -6.74
N GLU A 59 18.14 -7.99 -6.64
CA GLU A 59 18.51 -7.19 -7.80
C GLU A 59 19.87 -7.65 -8.33
N VAL A 60 19.95 -7.91 -9.64
CA VAL A 60 21.19 -8.30 -10.30
C VAL A 60 21.52 -7.33 -11.43
N SER A 61 22.66 -6.67 -11.35
CA SER A 61 23.22 -5.90 -12.46
C SER A 61 24.24 -6.75 -13.22
N LEU A 62 24.00 -6.90 -14.52
CA LEU A 62 24.78 -7.69 -15.45
C LEU A 62 25.45 -6.74 -16.48
N PRO A 63 26.66 -6.25 -16.19
CA PRO A 63 27.44 -5.48 -17.15
C PRO A 63 27.96 -6.40 -18.26
N LEU A 64 27.68 -6.04 -19.51
CA LEU A 64 28.15 -6.74 -20.70
C LEU A 64 28.86 -5.75 -21.64
N PRO A 65 29.84 -6.21 -22.43
CA PRO A 65 30.43 -5.41 -23.50
C PRO A 65 29.36 -4.84 -24.44
N ILE A 66 29.51 -3.58 -24.86
CA ILE A 66 28.63 -2.97 -25.88
C ILE A 66 28.65 -3.71 -27.22
N THR A 67 29.68 -4.54 -27.44
CA THR A 67 29.87 -5.40 -28.61
C THR A 67 29.17 -6.76 -28.49
N SER A 68 28.50 -7.04 -27.37
CA SER A 68 27.82 -8.32 -27.14
C SER A 68 26.70 -8.54 -28.14
N SER A 69 26.62 -9.73 -28.74
CA SER A 69 25.51 -10.09 -29.61
C SER A 69 24.23 -10.35 -28.79
N THR A 70 23.07 -10.37 -29.46
CA THR A 70 21.79 -10.72 -28.82
C THR A 70 21.82 -12.10 -28.16
N VAL A 71 22.51 -13.07 -28.79
CA VAL A 71 22.68 -14.43 -28.28
C VAL A 71 23.56 -14.46 -27.03
N ASP A 72 24.64 -13.67 -27.01
CA ASP A 72 25.53 -13.58 -25.84
C ASP A 72 24.80 -12.96 -24.64
N ILE A 73 24.03 -11.89 -24.89
CA ILE A 73 23.21 -11.22 -23.89
C ILE A 73 22.18 -12.18 -23.31
N GLU A 74 21.47 -12.92 -24.17
CA GLU A 74 20.47 -13.90 -23.75
C GLU A 74 21.08 -15.05 -22.95
N THR A 75 22.22 -15.58 -23.40
CA THR A 75 22.94 -16.67 -22.73
C THR A 75 23.40 -16.25 -21.34
N ALA A 76 24.02 -15.06 -21.22
CA ALA A 76 24.47 -14.53 -19.94
C ALA A 76 23.29 -14.28 -18.99
N ARG A 77 22.18 -13.71 -19.51
CA ARG A 77 20.96 -13.47 -18.74
C ARG A 77 20.34 -14.78 -18.22
N ILE A 78 20.17 -15.79 -19.08
CA ILE A 78 19.62 -17.10 -18.67
C ILE A 78 20.52 -17.76 -17.60
N ALA A 79 21.84 -17.71 -17.77
CA ALA A 79 22.79 -18.27 -16.80
C ALA A 79 22.65 -17.62 -15.42
N VAL A 80 22.53 -16.30 -15.37
CA VAL A 80 22.32 -15.54 -14.12
C VAL A 80 20.96 -15.85 -13.50
N ILE A 81 19.89 -15.93 -14.29
CA ILE A 81 18.55 -16.29 -13.79
C ILE A 81 18.56 -17.67 -13.14
N LYS A 82 19.13 -18.67 -13.82
CA LYS A 82 19.23 -20.03 -13.29
C LYS A 82 20.05 -20.08 -12.00
N ALA A 83 21.17 -19.35 -11.94
CA ALA A 83 21.95 -19.24 -10.72
C ALA A 83 21.16 -18.60 -9.57
N ALA A 84 20.38 -17.55 -9.84
CA ALA A 84 19.50 -16.91 -8.87
C ALA A 84 18.39 -17.86 -8.37
N MET A 85 17.79 -18.65 -9.25
CA MET A 85 16.79 -19.67 -8.89
C MET A 85 17.38 -20.76 -7.99
N ILE A 86 18.58 -21.26 -8.31
CA ILE A 86 19.29 -22.24 -7.48
C ILE A 86 19.59 -21.64 -6.10
N TRP A 87 20.11 -20.42 -6.07
CA TRP A 87 20.43 -19.71 -4.84
C TRP A 87 19.19 -19.49 -3.95
N GLN A 88 18.05 -19.11 -4.54
CA GLN A 88 16.81 -18.95 -3.79
C GLN A 88 16.31 -20.28 -3.22
N LYS A 89 16.33 -21.37 -4.01
CA LYS A 89 15.94 -22.71 -3.53
C LYS A 89 16.76 -23.12 -2.30
N HIS A 90 18.07 -22.92 -2.34
CA HIS A 90 18.94 -23.16 -1.18
C HIS A 90 18.59 -22.26 0.01
N SER A 91 18.29 -20.98 -0.25
CA SER A 91 17.92 -20.03 0.81
C SER A 91 16.58 -20.37 1.47
N LEU A 92 15.63 -20.95 0.72
CA LEU A 92 14.32 -21.36 1.22
C LEU A 92 14.35 -22.66 2.03
N GLN A 93 15.21 -23.62 1.67
CA GLN A 93 15.42 -24.86 2.44
C GLN A 93 15.92 -24.61 3.87
N HIS A 94 16.52 -23.44 4.13
CA HIS A 94 16.96 -23.03 5.46
C HIS A 94 15.88 -22.26 6.26
N HIS A 95 14.70 -22.02 5.69
CA HIS A 95 13.65 -21.15 6.23
C HIS A 95 12.27 -21.81 6.34
N GLU A 96 12.20 -23.15 6.48
CA GLU A 96 10.95 -23.94 6.53
C GLU A 96 9.95 -23.57 7.65
N ASP A 97 10.32 -22.73 8.62
CA ASP A 97 9.49 -22.42 9.81
C ASP A 97 8.67 -21.11 9.74
N SER A 98 8.60 -20.44 8.58
CA SER A 98 7.87 -19.16 8.44
C SER A 98 6.47 -19.35 7.85
N GLU A 99 5.43 -19.33 8.69
CA GLU A 99 4.00 -19.31 8.25
C GLU A 99 3.59 -18.01 7.52
N THR A 100 4.50 -17.04 7.38
CA THR A 100 4.14 -15.74 6.79
C THR A 100 4.15 -15.80 5.27
N ALA A 101 3.08 -15.28 4.65
CA ALA A 101 3.01 -15.12 3.20
C ALA A 101 4.23 -14.35 2.70
N SER A 102 4.86 -14.86 1.63
CA SER A 102 6.08 -14.27 1.11
C SER A 102 6.12 -14.26 -0.42
N HIS A 103 6.73 -13.22 -0.97
CA HIS A 103 7.07 -13.12 -2.37
C HIS A 103 8.57 -12.99 -2.56
N ALA A 104 9.08 -13.69 -3.56
CA ALA A 104 10.45 -13.56 -4.03
C ALA A 104 10.45 -13.01 -5.46
N VAL A 105 11.18 -11.91 -5.64
CA VAL A 105 11.29 -11.18 -6.89
C VAL A 105 12.76 -11.11 -7.30
N LEU A 106 13.05 -11.42 -8.56
CA LEU A 106 14.35 -11.20 -9.19
C LEU A 106 14.23 -10.04 -10.17
N VAL A 107 15.01 -8.98 -9.96
CA VAL A 107 15.07 -7.84 -10.86
C VAL A 107 16.41 -7.86 -11.59
N ILE A 108 16.39 -7.85 -12.92
CA ILE A 108 17.61 -7.94 -13.73
C ILE A 108 17.82 -6.65 -14.49
N ASP A 109 19.03 -6.13 -14.41
CA ASP A 109 19.49 -4.97 -15.14
C ASP A 109 20.65 -5.37 -16.03
N VAL A 110 20.41 -5.46 -17.34
CA VAL A 110 21.49 -5.71 -18.31
C VAL A 110 22.01 -4.36 -18.77
N GLN A 111 23.30 -4.13 -18.52
CA GLN A 111 23.98 -2.87 -18.76
C GLN A 111 25.03 -3.07 -19.86
N LEU A 112 24.94 -2.31 -20.95
CA LEU A 112 25.98 -2.29 -21.97
C LEU A 112 27.05 -1.27 -21.56
N VAL A 113 28.29 -1.74 -21.49
CA VAL A 113 29.45 -0.97 -21.02
C VAL A 113 30.55 -1.01 -22.09
N ASP A 114 31.22 0.11 -22.31
CA ASP A 114 32.40 0.16 -23.17
C ASP A 114 33.57 -0.63 -22.54
N ASN A 115 34.26 -1.42 -23.36
CA ASN A 115 35.33 -2.33 -22.96
C ASN A 115 36.51 -1.63 -22.28
N GLN A 116 36.68 -0.31 -22.48
CA GLN A 116 37.73 0.47 -21.80
C GLN A 116 37.50 0.62 -20.29
N VAL A 117 36.27 0.45 -19.81
CA VAL A 117 35.90 0.59 -18.39
C VAL A 117 36.02 -0.74 -17.64
N LEU A 118 35.72 -1.87 -18.30
CA LEU A 118 35.75 -3.22 -17.70
C LEU A 118 37.18 -3.69 -17.30
N ASN A 119 38.23 -3.07 -17.86
CA ASN A 119 39.64 -3.45 -17.67
C ASN A 119 40.49 -2.44 -16.86
N THR A 120 39.91 -1.37 -16.29
CA THR A 120 40.70 -0.41 -15.52
C THR A 120 40.76 -0.77 -14.04
N ASP A 121 41.82 -1.49 -13.70
CA ASP A 121 42.33 -1.57 -12.34
C ASP A 121 42.76 -0.15 -11.92
N LYS A 122 41.93 0.51 -11.09
CA LYS A 122 42.24 1.71 -10.29
C LYS A 122 43.22 2.71 -10.91
N THR A 123 42.84 3.43 -11.95
CA THR A 123 43.52 4.69 -12.28
C THR A 123 42.78 5.88 -11.68
N LYS A 124 43.49 6.54 -10.76
CA LYS A 124 43.12 7.79 -10.09
C LYS A 124 42.97 8.91 -11.12
N ASP A 125 41.80 9.09 -11.71
CA ASP A 125 41.38 10.40 -12.21
C ASP A 125 39.85 10.50 -12.25
N GLY A 126 39.35 11.62 -11.72
CA GLY A 126 37.98 11.77 -11.25
C GLY A 126 36.92 12.01 -12.32
N ASN A 127 35.68 11.62 -11.95
CA ASN A 127 34.40 12.20 -12.39
C ASN A 127 33.92 11.99 -13.84
N ARG A 128 34.20 10.86 -14.47
CA ARG A 128 33.29 10.34 -15.51
C ARG A 128 32.69 9.02 -15.04
N LEU A 129 31.41 9.04 -14.64
CA LEU A 129 30.64 7.80 -14.55
C LEU A 129 30.64 7.16 -15.95
N PRO A 130 30.78 5.84 -16.07
CA PRO A 130 30.69 5.17 -17.36
C PRO A 130 29.33 5.48 -17.99
N ASP A 131 29.31 5.90 -19.26
CA ASP A 131 28.07 5.93 -20.03
C ASP A 131 27.59 4.48 -20.15
N THR A 132 26.62 4.14 -19.31
CA THR A 132 26.08 2.79 -19.17
C THR A 132 24.65 2.83 -19.69
N GLU A 133 24.38 2.08 -20.76
CA GLU A 133 23.03 1.98 -21.32
C GLU A 133 22.37 0.70 -20.81
N SER A 134 21.29 0.85 -20.03
CA SER A 134 20.45 -0.28 -19.64
C SER A 134 19.59 -0.72 -20.84
N ILE A 135 19.60 -2.02 -21.14
CA ILE A 135 18.79 -2.58 -22.21
C ILE A 135 17.33 -2.69 -21.76
N THR A 136 16.41 -2.25 -22.62
CA THR A 136 14.96 -2.51 -22.47
C THR A 136 14.63 -3.91 -22.98
N TYR A 137 14.01 -4.72 -22.13
CA TYR A 137 13.46 -6.03 -22.48
C TYR A 137 12.37 -6.41 -21.46
N SER A 138 11.56 -7.39 -21.82
CA SER A 138 10.50 -7.95 -20.98
C SER A 138 10.61 -9.48 -21.03
N PHE A 139 10.15 -10.15 -19.99
CA PHE A 139 10.19 -11.61 -19.94
C PHE A 139 8.89 -12.19 -20.50
N GLY A 140 7.74 -11.77 -19.98
CA GLY A 140 6.45 -12.30 -20.41
C GLY A 140 6.27 -13.76 -20.02
N ALA A 141 5.04 -14.29 -20.07
CA ALA A 141 4.79 -15.68 -19.67
C ALA A 141 5.51 -16.70 -20.57
N GLY A 142 5.66 -16.40 -21.86
CA GLY A 142 6.35 -17.26 -22.82
C GLY A 142 7.80 -17.57 -22.44
N TYR A 143 8.55 -16.55 -21.99
CA TYR A 143 9.93 -16.76 -21.56
C TYR A 143 10.05 -17.71 -20.37
N PHE A 144 9.16 -17.59 -19.37
CA PHE A 144 9.13 -18.52 -18.25
C PHE A 144 8.84 -19.94 -18.71
N MET A 145 7.91 -20.09 -19.65
CA MET A 145 7.51 -21.39 -20.21
C MET A 145 8.62 -22.03 -21.06
N GLU A 146 9.43 -21.26 -21.74
CA GLU A 146 10.47 -21.78 -22.64
C GLU A 146 11.79 -22.05 -21.91
N HIS A 147 12.18 -21.16 -21.00
CA HIS A 147 13.53 -21.16 -20.44
C HIS A 147 13.63 -21.53 -18.96
N LEU A 148 12.51 -21.44 -18.21
CA LEU A 148 12.52 -21.56 -16.74
C LEU A 148 11.67 -22.73 -16.20
N VAL A 149 10.85 -23.41 -17.01
CA VAL A 149 9.92 -24.48 -16.59
C VAL A 149 10.58 -25.62 -15.82
N ALA A 150 11.78 -26.05 -16.25
CA ALA A 150 12.48 -27.17 -15.61
C ALA A 150 12.87 -26.87 -14.15
N ASP A 151 12.94 -25.59 -13.79
CA ASP A 151 13.36 -25.11 -12.47
C ASP A 151 12.20 -24.60 -11.60
N VAL A 152 10.96 -24.56 -12.11
CA VAL A 152 9.76 -24.23 -11.33
C VAL A 152 9.27 -25.49 -10.62
N GLY A 153 9.68 -25.68 -9.36
CA GLY A 153 9.08 -26.70 -8.49
C GLY A 153 7.59 -26.43 -8.28
N LYS A 154 6.86 -27.41 -7.72
CA LYS A 154 5.44 -27.26 -7.32
C LYS A 154 5.24 -26.28 -6.14
N ASP A 155 6.24 -25.45 -5.86
CA ASP A 155 6.33 -24.67 -4.64
C ASP A 155 5.44 -23.42 -4.72
N GLU A 156 4.85 -23.06 -3.58
CA GLU A 156 4.01 -21.86 -3.46
C GLU A 156 4.80 -20.56 -3.66
N GLN A 157 6.13 -20.61 -3.60
CA GLN A 157 7.04 -19.46 -3.67
C GLN A 157 7.90 -19.43 -4.94
N MET A 158 7.24 -19.48 -6.11
CA MET A 158 7.90 -19.32 -7.41
C MET A 158 8.60 -17.94 -7.49
N LEU A 159 9.84 -17.92 -7.98
CA LEU A 159 10.58 -16.68 -8.27
C LEU A 159 9.90 -15.92 -9.41
N GLN A 160 9.52 -14.68 -9.15
CA GLN A 160 8.96 -13.80 -10.17
C GLN A 160 10.10 -12.93 -10.73
N VAL A 161 10.37 -13.05 -12.03
CA VAL A 161 11.49 -12.38 -12.70
C VAL A 161 10.99 -11.16 -13.47
N PHE A 162 11.62 -10.01 -13.26
CA PHE A 162 11.32 -8.74 -13.91
C PHE A 162 12.59 -8.13 -14.51
N SER A 163 12.45 -7.44 -15.64
CA SER A 163 13.47 -6.49 -16.05
C SER A 163 13.46 -5.31 -15.07
N ARG A 164 14.58 -4.59 -14.95
CA ARG A 164 14.64 -3.38 -14.12
C ARG A 164 13.60 -2.34 -14.52
N GLN A 165 13.36 -2.20 -15.81
CA GLN A 165 12.38 -1.25 -16.34
C GLN A 165 10.95 -1.67 -15.99
N ASP A 166 10.59 -2.94 -16.23
CA ASP A 166 9.26 -3.46 -15.91
C ASP A 166 8.98 -3.40 -14.41
N TRP A 167 9.99 -3.64 -13.57
CA TRP A 167 9.88 -3.49 -12.11
C TRP A 167 9.59 -2.05 -11.70
N HIS A 168 10.33 -1.07 -12.24
CA HIS A 168 10.09 0.34 -11.95
C HIS A 168 8.72 0.80 -12.46
N LEU A 169 8.34 0.41 -13.68
CA LEU A 169 7.02 0.68 -14.23
C LEU A 169 5.93 0.08 -13.34
N ALA A 170 6.14 -1.14 -12.85
CA ALA A 170 5.19 -1.83 -12.00
C ALA A 170 4.90 -1.03 -10.72
N ILE A 171 5.97 -0.65 -10.02
CA ILE A 171 5.90 0.16 -8.81
C ILE A 171 5.24 1.53 -9.07
N GLU A 172 5.57 2.18 -10.19
CA GLU A 172 5.00 3.48 -10.54
C GLU A 172 3.52 3.43 -10.89
N ARG A 173 3.04 2.33 -11.50
CA ARG A 173 1.63 2.17 -11.88
C ARG A 173 0.74 1.74 -10.72
N VAL A 174 1.20 0.83 -9.86
CA VAL A 174 0.44 0.41 -8.67
C VAL A 174 0.52 1.43 -7.53
N GLN A 175 1.59 2.24 -7.49
CA GLN A 175 1.81 3.39 -6.60
C GLN A 175 1.88 3.10 -5.09
N THR A 176 1.41 1.95 -4.61
CA THR A 176 1.37 1.60 -3.18
C THR A 176 1.99 0.23 -2.94
N PRO A 177 2.63 0.00 -1.77
CA PRO A 177 3.18 -1.31 -1.43
C PRO A 177 2.14 -2.43 -1.35
N CYS A 178 0.91 -2.13 -0.91
CA CYS A 178 -0.14 -3.13 -0.81
C CYS A 178 -0.75 -3.50 -2.17
N ASP A 179 -0.81 -2.56 -3.13
CA ASP A 179 -1.25 -2.84 -4.50
C ASP A 179 -0.13 -3.52 -5.30
N LEU A 180 1.14 -3.23 -4.99
CA LEU A 180 2.28 -4.02 -5.48
C LEU A 180 2.18 -5.49 -5.05
N TRP A 181 1.81 -5.74 -3.80
CA TRP A 181 1.59 -7.11 -3.31
C TRP A 181 0.49 -7.82 -4.10
N GLN A 182 -0.67 -7.18 -4.26
CA GLN A 182 -1.77 -7.73 -5.05
C GLN A 182 -1.39 -7.98 -6.52
N PHE A 183 -0.57 -7.09 -7.10
CA PHE A 183 -0.03 -7.30 -8.45
C PHE A 183 0.90 -8.51 -8.52
N LEU A 184 1.72 -8.75 -7.50
CA LEU A 184 2.59 -9.94 -7.42
C LEU A 184 1.77 -11.23 -7.29
N ASP A 185 0.68 -11.23 -6.52
CA ASP A 185 -0.28 -12.34 -6.49
C ASP A 185 -0.91 -12.58 -7.87
N PHE A 186 -1.30 -11.50 -8.56
CA PHE A 186 -1.88 -11.55 -9.91
C PHE A 186 -0.89 -12.09 -10.94
N HIS A 187 0.35 -11.60 -10.93
CA HIS A 187 1.43 -12.04 -11.81
C HIS A 187 1.74 -13.53 -11.61
N LEU A 188 1.86 -13.95 -10.34
CA LEU A 188 2.07 -15.35 -9.99
C LEU A 188 0.91 -16.26 -10.45
N ALA A 189 -0.34 -15.83 -10.31
CA ALA A 189 -1.51 -16.57 -10.79
C ALA A 189 -1.49 -16.75 -12.31
N HIS A 190 -1.13 -15.71 -13.06
CA HIS A 190 -1.00 -15.76 -14.52
C HIS A 190 0.15 -16.66 -14.98
N LEU A 191 1.30 -16.62 -14.31
CA LEU A 191 2.40 -17.55 -14.58
C LEU A 191 1.97 -19.00 -14.36
N ARG A 192 1.31 -19.30 -13.23
CA ARG A 192 0.79 -20.64 -12.94
C ARG A 192 -0.24 -21.10 -13.97
N GLN A 193 -1.16 -20.23 -14.36
CA GLN A 193 -2.14 -20.55 -15.39
C GLN A 193 -1.47 -20.89 -16.71
N SER A 194 -0.43 -20.15 -17.10
CA SER A 194 0.32 -20.38 -18.34
C SER A 194 1.06 -21.73 -18.32
N LEU A 195 1.64 -22.08 -17.19
CA LEU A 195 2.29 -23.38 -16.98
C LEU A 195 1.29 -24.55 -17.05
N ILE A 196 0.08 -24.38 -16.51
CA ILE A 196 -0.98 -25.41 -16.52
C ILE A 196 -1.60 -25.56 -17.91
N SER A 197 -1.89 -24.44 -18.58
CA SER A 197 -2.57 -24.43 -19.88
C SER A 197 -1.63 -24.78 -21.04
N GLY A 198 -0.32 -24.60 -20.86
CA GLY A 198 0.65 -24.66 -21.95
C GLY A 198 0.53 -23.47 -22.91
N VAL A 199 -0.17 -22.40 -22.52
CA VAL A 199 -0.37 -21.19 -23.34
C VAL A 199 0.01 -19.96 -22.52
N ALA A 200 0.91 -19.13 -23.08
CA ALA A 200 1.32 -17.88 -22.46
C ALA A 200 0.11 -16.95 -22.22
N SER A 201 -0.17 -16.62 -20.95
CA SER A 201 -1.31 -15.77 -20.60
C SER A 201 -1.05 -14.27 -20.77
N PHE A 202 0.22 -13.86 -20.93
CA PHE A 202 0.60 -12.48 -21.21
C PHE A 202 1.93 -12.42 -21.98
N GLU A 203 2.08 -11.41 -22.84
CA GLU A 203 3.27 -11.20 -23.67
C GLU A 203 4.37 -10.39 -22.97
N SER A 204 4.01 -9.45 -22.10
CA SER A 204 4.95 -8.61 -21.36
C SER A 204 4.37 -8.18 -20.00
N GLU A 205 5.25 -7.83 -19.07
CA GLU A 205 4.89 -7.31 -17.75
C GLU A 205 4.11 -5.99 -17.87
N THR A 206 4.45 -5.14 -18.85
CA THR A 206 3.72 -3.90 -19.16
C THR A 206 2.26 -4.15 -19.59
N ALA A 207 2.02 -5.18 -20.39
CA ALA A 207 0.66 -5.58 -20.76
C ALA A 207 -0.09 -6.14 -19.56
N LEU A 208 0.57 -6.97 -18.75
CA LEU A 208 -0.02 -7.59 -17.57
C LEU A 208 -0.42 -6.56 -16.52
N ILE A 209 0.43 -5.56 -16.24
CA ILE A 209 0.06 -4.51 -15.28
C ILE A 209 -1.10 -3.67 -15.81
N SER A 210 -1.14 -3.39 -17.12
CA SER A 210 -2.27 -2.69 -17.72
C SER A 210 -3.56 -3.51 -17.54
N GLN A 211 -3.50 -4.83 -17.73
CA GLN A 211 -4.63 -5.72 -17.45
C GLN A 211 -5.03 -5.69 -15.97
N PHE A 212 -4.07 -5.76 -15.05
CA PHE A 212 -4.31 -5.72 -13.60
C PHE A 212 -5.06 -4.45 -13.20
N MET A 213 -4.63 -3.28 -13.66
CA MET A 213 -5.23 -1.99 -13.33
C MET A 213 -6.69 -1.86 -13.79
N HIS A 214 -7.09 -2.60 -14.83
CA HIS A 214 -8.46 -2.62 -15.35
C HIS A 214 -9.25 -3.88 -14.93
N SER A 215 -8.68 -4.70 -14.04
CA SER A 215 -9.31 -5.94 -13.59
C SER A 215 -9.97 -5.77 -12.22
N ASN A 216 -10.94 -6.66 -11.95
CA ASN A 216 -11.52 -6.78 -10.61
C ASN A 216 -10.51 -7.25 -9.56
N ALA A 217 -9.33 -7.77 -9.96
CA ALA A 217 -8.31 -8.22 -9.02
C ALA A 217 -7.81 -7.07 -8.15
N LEU A 218 -7.66 -5.86 -8.72
CA LEU A 218 -7.28 -4.64 -8.01
C LEU A 218 -8.28 -4.27 -6.90
N LEU A 219 -9.57 -4.57 -7.10
CA LEU A 219 -10.63 -4.22 -6.15
C LEU A 219 -11.01 -5.38 -5.21
N SER A 220 -10.51 -6.59 -5.48
CA SER A 220 -10.94 -7.81 -4.79
C SER A 220 -10.77 -7.73 -3.28
N HIS A 221 -9.65 -7.18 -2.82
CA HIS A 221 -9.38 -6.98 -1.40
C HIS A 221 -10.29 -5.94 -0.77
N ALA A 222 -10.49 -4.80 -1.44
CA ALA A 222 -11.41 -3.76 -1.00
C ALA A 222 -12.85 -4.29 -0.87
N ILE A 223 -13.29 -5.13 -1.82
CA ILE A 223 -14.59 -5.81 -1.79
C ILE A 223 -14.70 -6.77 -0.60
N SER A 224 -13.63 -7.52 -0.30
CA SER A 224 -13.58 -8.40 0.87
C SER A 224 -13.74 -7.60 2.17
N VAL A 225 -13.03 -6.48 2.30
CA VAL A 225 -13.13 -5.59 3.46
C VAL A 225 -14.51 -4.96 3.57
N ASP A 226 -15.08 -4.45 2.46
CA ASP A 226 -16.43 -3.86 2.42
C ASP A 226 -17.50 -4.86 2.89
N ASN A 227 -17.44 -6.09 2.38
CA ASN A 227 -18.31 -7.18 2.83
C ASN A 227 -18.13 -7.51 4.31
N ALA A 228 -16.89 -7.46 4.82
CA ALA A 228 -16.61 -7.68 6.23
C ALA A 228 -17.15 -6.53 7.11
N LEU A 229 -17.09 -5.27 6.65
CA LEU A 229 -17.66 -4.13 7.35
C LEU A 229 -19.18 -4.27 7.48
N ILE A 230 -19.86 -4.65 6.40
CA ILE A 230 -21.31 -4.93 6.40
C ILE A 230 -21.64 -6.09 7.32
N LYS A 231 -20.89 -7.19 7.20
CA LYS A 231 -21.05 -8.38 8.05
C LYS A 231 -20.81 -8.08 9.53
N ASN A 232 -20.03 -7.07 9.88
CA ASN A 232 -19.82 -6.65 11.26
C ASN A 232 -20.80 -5.55 11.72
N GLY A 233 -21.70 -5.10 10.84
CA GLY A 233 -22.70 -4.06 11.13
C GLY A 233 -22.12 -2.66 11.26
N LEU A 234 -20.88 -2.45 10.78
CA LEU A 234 -20.22 -1.14 10.73
C LEU A 234 -20.64 -0.31 9.51
N GLN A 235 -21.19 -0.97 8.51
CA GLN A 235 -21.70 -0.37 7.29
C GLN A 235 -23.04 -1.03 6.94
N ASP A 236 -24.04 -0.26 6.53
CA ASP A 236 -25.37 -0.81 6.23
C ASP A 236 -25.51 -1.23 4.76
N GLU A 237 -24.86 -0.51 3.83
CA GLU A 237 -24.90 -0.76 2.38
C GLU A 237 -23.48 -0.76 1.79
N PRO A 238 -23.21 -1.49 0.69
CA PRO A 238 -21.87 -1.52 0.10
C PRO A 238 -21.44 -0.14 -0.42
N ASN A 239 -20.13 0.10 -0.45
CA ASN A 239 -19.61 1.41 -0.87
C ASN A 239 -20.01 1.70 -2.32
N SER A 240 -20.71 2.83 -2.53
CA SER A 240 -21.24 3.18 -3.85
C SER A 240 -20.16 3.36 -4.92
N ALA A 241 -18.99 3.89 -4.56
CA ALA A 241 -17.88 4.07 -5.49
C ALA A 241 -17.27 2.71 -5.87
N LEU A 242 -17.11 1.82 -4.89
CA LEU A 242 -16.61 0.45 -5.12
C LEU A 242 -17.54 -0.34 -6.06
N ILE A 243 -18.85 -0.26 -5.82
CA ILE A 243 -19.87 -0.87 -6.69
C ILE A 243 -19.77 -0.29 -8.10
N ALA A 244 -19.77 1.03 -8.24
CA ALA A 244 -19.78 1.70 -9.53
C ALA A 244 -18.50 1.39 -10.34
N MET A 245 -17.33 1.36 -9.69
CA MET A 245 -16.07 0.96 -10.32
C MET A 245 -16.11 -0.50 -10.78
N SER A 246 -16.56 -1.41 -9.92
CA SER A 246 -16.68 -2.84 -10.24
C SER A 246 -17.65 -3.10 -11.39
N LEU A 247 -18.77 -2.36 -11.43
CA LEU A 247 -19.75 -2.43 -12.52
C LEU A 247 -19.17 -1.87 -13.83
N ALA A 248 -18.48 -0.72 -13.78
CA ALA A 248 -17.84 -0.13 -14.95
C ALA A 248 -16.80 -1.08 -15.56
N GLN A 249 -16.01 -1.78 -14.73
CA GLN A 249 -15.07 -2.81 -15.18
C GLN A 249 -15.81 -4.01 -15.83
N LYS A 250 -16.84 -4.53 -15.15
CA LYS A 250 -17.62 -5.67 -15.66
C LYS A 250 -18.36 -5.37 -16.97
N GLN A 251 -18.84 -4.14 -17.14
CA GLN A 251 -19.57 -3.69 -18.34
C GLN A 251 -18.64 -3.16 -19.44
N GLN A 252 -17.32 -3.09 -19.19
CA GLN A 252 -16.34 -2.49 -20.11
C GLN A 252 -16.68 -1.04 -20.49
N ASP A 253 -17.28 -0.28 -19.56
CA ASP A 253 -17.58 1.14 -19.77
C ASP A 253 -16.30 1.97 -19.65
N MET A 254 -15.68 2.25 -20.78
CA MET A 254 -14.42 3.00 -20.86
C MET A 254 -14.52 4.42 -20.32
N SER A 255 -15.67 5.08 -20.44
CA SER A 255 -15.84 6.48 -20.02
C SER A 255 -15.87 6.59 -18.49
N LEU A 256 -16.66 5.72 -17.85
CA LEU A 256 -16.72 5.65 -16.39
C LEU A 256 -15.39 5.18 -15.81
N GLN A 257 -14.75 4.17 -16.41
CA GLN A 257 -13.42 3.72 -15.99
C GLN A 257 -12.38 4.84 -16.06
N GLN A 258 -12.33 5.61 -17.16
CA GLN A 258 -11.42 6.75 -17.29
C GLN A 258 -11.67 7.81 -16.22
N THR A 259 -12.94 8.12 -15.95
CA THR A 259 -13.31 9.09 -14.90
C THR A 259 -12.82 8.64 -13.52
N TYR A 260 -12.99 7.35 -13.19
CA TYR A 260 -12.49 6.81 -11.93
C TYR A 260 -10.96 6.80 -11.87
N HIS A 261 -10.28 6.42 -12.95
CA HIS A 261 -8.82 6.47 -13.01
C HIS A 261 -8.29 7.89 -12.82
N GLN A 262 -8.92 8.90 -13.42
CA GLN A 262 -8.56 10.30 -13.20
C GLN A 262 -8.72 10.71 -11.73
N HIS A 263 -9.82 10.36 -11.09
CA HIS A 263 -10.00 10.66 -9.67
C HIS A 263 -9.01 9.90 -8.77
N GLN A 264 -8.66 8.66 -9.11
CA GLN A 264 -7.63 7.90 -8.40
C GLN A 264 -6.25 8.52 -8.57
N GLU A 265 -5.91 8.99 -9.78
CA GLU A 265 -4.65 9.68 -10.06
C GLU A 265 -4.55 10.98 -9.26
N GLN A 266 -5.61 11.80 -9.26
CA GLN A 266 -5.68 13.01 -8.44
C GLN A 266 -5.52 12.71 -6.94
N ALA A 267 -6.22 11.68 -6.45
CA ALA A 267 -6.09 11.25 -5.06
C ALA A 267 -4.68 10.77 -4.75
N SER A 268 -4.04 10.08 -5.69
CA SER A 268 -2.66 9.64 -5.55
C SER A 268 -1.69 10.81 -5.47
N ILE A 269 -1.87 11.86 -6.30
CA ILE A 269 -1.03 13.06 -6.24
C ILE A 269 -1.14 13.72 -4.85
N LEU A 270 -2.35 13.94 -4.33
CA LEU A 270 -2.51 14.55 -3.01
C LEU A 270 -1.94 13.66 -1.90
N TRP A 271 -2.24 12.36 -1.95
CA TRP A 271 -1.68 11.41 -0.99
C TRP A 271 -0.16 11.34 -1.10
N SER A 272 0.40 11.57 -2.28
CA SER A 272 1.83 11.57 -2.53
C SER A 272 2.53 12.73 -1.83
N GLN A 273 1.94 13.92 -1.92
CA GLN A 273 2.43 15.11 -1.25
C GLN A 273 2.40 14.94 0.28
N LEU A 274 1.27 14.45 0.80
CA LEU A 274 1.12 14.13 2.21
C LEU A 274 2.12 13.06 2.68
N SER A 275 2.31 12.01 1.89
CA SER A 275 3.29 10.95 2.17
C SER A 275 4.71 11.49 2.22
N ARG A 276 5.10 12.38 1.30
CA ARG A 276 6.43 13.01 1.31
C ARG A 276 6.66 13.85 2.54
N GLN A 277 5.67 14.63 2.96
CA GLN A 277 5.75 15.43 4.19
C GLN A 277 5.88 14.52 5.43
N ILE A 278 5.15 13.41 5.47
CA ILE A 278 5.27 12.43 6.56
C ILE A 278 6.68 11.81 6.58
N ILE A 279 7.19 11.40 5.41
CA ILE A 279 8.54 10.82 5.28
C ILE A 279 9.60 11.84 5.70
N SER A 280 9.48 13.11 5.31
CA SER A 280 10.44 14.15 5.68
C SER A 280 10.42 14.45 7.17
N LEU A 281 9.24 14.58 7.78
CA LEU A 281 9.09 14.82 9.22
C LEU A 281 9.68 13.68 10.06
N ALA A 282 9.61 12.44 9.58
CA ALA A 282 10.22 11.29 10.24
C ALA A 282 11.74 11.20 10.04
N SER A 283 12.27 11.86 9.01
CA SER A 283 13.70 11.87 8.68
C SER A 283 14.45 13.02 9.36
N GLU A 284 13.74 14.01 9.91
CA GLU A 284 14.36 15.07 10.70
C GLU A 284 14.97 14.48 11.99
N PRO A 285 16.24 14.80 12.31
CA PRO A 285 16.88 14.31 13.52
C PRO A 285 16.15 14.90 14.73
N SER A 286 15.26 14.11 15.32
CA SER A 286 14.59 14.49 16.56
C SER A 286 15.66 14.75 17.62
N THR A 287 15.71 15.97 18.16
CA THR A 287 16.56 16.32 19.32
C THR A 287 16.25 15.48 20.56
N THR A 288 15.15 14.71 20.51
CA THR A 288 14.75 13.73 21.52
C THR A 288 15.39 12.36 21.24
N THR A 289 16.29 11.95 22.14
CA THR A 289 17.02 10.66 22.13
C THR A 289 16.15 9.44 22.44
N ASN A 290 14.83 9.59 22.47
CA ASN A 290 13.93 8.57 23.02
C ASN A 290 13.50 7.58 21.92
N LYS A 291 14.15 6.41 21.87
CA LYS A 291 13.87 5.33 20.90
C LYS A 291 12.38 5.01 20.74
N LYS A 292 11.59 5.09 21.82
CA LYS A 292 10.13 4.83 21.78
C LYS A 292 9.35 5.82 20.92
N VAL A 293 9.81 7.07 20.82
CA VAL A 293 9.16 8.12 20.00
C VAL A 293 9.48 7.91 18.52
N VAL A 294 10.74 7.57 18.21
CA VAL A 294 11.19 7.23 16.85
C VAL A 294 10.45 5.99 16.34
N ASP A 295 10.37 4.91 17.14
CA ASP A 295 9.65 3.69 16.78
C ASP A 295 8.14 3.94 16.54
N ALA A 296 7.54 4.87 17.29
CA ALA A 296 6.15 5.26 17.10
C ALA A 296 5.96 6.04 15.78
N GLN A 297 6.81 7.03 15.49
CA GLN A 297 6.75 7.81 14.23
C GLN A 297 6.95 6.93 12.99
N THR A 298 7.93 6.02 13.01
CA THR A 298 8.15 5.08 11.90
C THR A 298 6.97 4.12 11.72
N ARG A 299 6.33 3.69 12.81
CA ARG A 299 5.11 2.86 12.74
C ARG A 299 3.96 3.62 12.11
N TRP A 300 3.75 4.88 12.47
CA TRP A 300 2.70 5.72 11.90
C TRP A 300 2.86 5.93 10.41
N GLN A 301 4.09 6.27 9.99
CA GLN A 301 4.45 6.42 8.59
C GLN A 301 4.09 5.16 7.79
N ARG A 302 4.47 3.98 8.29
CA ARG A 302 4.10 2.71 7.66
C ARG A 302 2.58 2.52 7.59
N GLN A 303 1.82 2.81 8.65
CA GLN A 303 0.36 2.61 8.61
C GLN A 303 -0.36 3.49 7.59
N LEU A 304 0.08 4.73 7.37
CA LEU A 304 -0.54 5.62 6.38
C LEU A 304 -0.05 5.34 4.94
N LEU A 305 1.21 4.93 4.78
CA LEU A 305 1.76 4.56 3.46
C LEU A 305 1.17 3.26 2.93
N ASP A 306 0.70 2.38 3.81
CA ASP A 306 0.11 1.08 3.50
C ASP A 306 -1.32 1.15 2.94
N GLU A 307 -1.91 2.33 2.74
CA GLU A 307 -3.24 2.40 2.12
C GLU A 307 -3.22 2.08 0.62
N SER A 308 -4.18 1.27 0.17
CA SER A 308 -4.43 0.95 -1.24
C SER A 308 -4.93 2.15 -2.02
N LEU A 309 -4.81 2.09 -3.35
CA LEU A 309 -5.33 3.10 -4.27
C LEU A 309 -6.81 3.41 -4.00
N PHE A 310 -7.63 2.39 -3.76
CA PHE A 310 -9.05 2.59 -3.45
C PHE A 310 -9.26 3.27 -2.09
N SER A 311 -8.54 2.85 -1.05
CA SER A 311 -8.62 3.48 0.28
C SER A 311 -8.19 4.95 0.23
N ARG A 312 -7.09 5.26 -0.46
CA ARG A 312 -6.60 6.62 -0.68
C ARG A 312 -7.64 7.45 -1.43
N HIS A 313 -8.23 6.89 -2.49
CA HIS A 313 -9.31 7.54 -3.24
C HIS A 313 -10.49 7.90 -2.34
N GLU A 314 -11.00 6.99 -1.52
CA GLU A 314 -12.14 7.27 -0.63
C GLU A 314 -11.83 8.30 0.47
N LEU A 315 -10.62 8.25 1.04
CA LEU A 315 -10.17 9.22 2.03
C LEU A 315 -10.06 10.63 1.41
N ILE A 316 -9.42 10.76 0.26
CA ILE A 316 -9.30 12.04 -0.45
C ILE A 316 -10.67 12.54 -0.95
N ARG A 317 -11.53 11.65 -1.45
CA ARG A 317 -12.90 12.00 -1.86
C ARG A 317 -13.69 12.59 -0.70
N THR A 318 -13.45 12.12 0.53
CA THR A 318 -14.07 12.69 1.74
C THR A 318 -13.60 14.13 1.99
N LEU A 319 -12.34 14.45 1.71
CA LEU A 319 -11.81 15.81 1.79
C LEU A 319 -12.46 16.72 0.73
N TYR A 320 -12.57 16.25 -0.52
CA TYR A 320 -13.18 17.04 -1.59
C TYR A 320 -14.64 17.40 -1.32
N LYS A 321 -15.41 16.46 -0.75
CA LYS A 321 -16.81 16.72 -0.36
C LYS A 321 -16.97 17.78 0.72
N HIS A 322 -15.90 18.25 1.36
CA HIS A 322 -15.98 19.34 2.32
C HIS A 322 -16.55 20.61 1.67
N SER A 323 -16.12 20.95 0.44
CA SER A 323 -16.57 22.15 -0.26
C SER A 323 -18.07 22.14 -0.58
N GLU A 324 -18.63 20.95 -0.78
CA GLU A 324 -20.05 20.69 -1.08
C GLU A 324 -20.93 20.74 0.18
N ARG A 325 -20.35 20.79 1.39
CA ARG A 325 -21.14 20.86 2.63
C ARG A 325 -21.78 22.23 2.83
N ALA A 326 -22.95 22.21 3.45
CA ALA A 326 -23.65 23.41 3.89
C ALA A 326 -22.72 24.34 4.69
N LEU A 327 -22.83 25.65 4.45
CA LEU A 327 -21.97 26.66 5.06
C LEU A 327 -21.96 26.55 6.60
N THR A 328 -23.13 26.33 7.20
CA THR A 328 -23.28 26.15 8.65
C THR A 328 -22.44 24.99 9.20
N MET A 329 -22.37 23.86 8.50
CA MET A 329 -21.54 22.71 8.89
C MET A 329 -20.06 23.04 8.76
N ARG A 330 -19.66 23.76 7.71
CA ARG A 330 -18.26 24.19 7.54
C ARG A 330 -17.83 25.20 8.61
N GLU A 331 -18.73 26.07 9.06
CA GLU A 331 -18.44 27.04 10.11
C GLU A 331 -18.38 26.41 11.50
N HIS A 332 -19.28 25.47 11.80
CA HIS A 332 -19.37 24.83 13.12
C HIS A 332 -18.44 23.64 13.30
N GLY A 333 -17.91 23.08 12.21
CA GLY A 333 -17.13 21.84 12.20
C GLY A 333 -18.01 20.59 12.24
N TYR A 334 -17.44 19.46 11.81
CA TYR A 334 -18.13 18.17 11.85
C TYR A 334 -17.15 17.00 11.84
N VAL A 335 -17.65 15.82 12.20
CA VAL A 335 -16.87 14.57 12.25
C VAL A 335 -17.42 13.59 11.21
N ILE A 336 -16.52 12.94 10.47
CA ILE A 336 -16.83 11.82 9.58
C ILE A 336 -16.02 10.61 10.03
N HIS A 337 -16.70 9.48 10.15
CA HIS A 337 -16.08 8.19 10.35
C HIS A 337 -15.82 7.52 8.99
N GLN A 338 -14.62 7.00 8.79
CA GLN A 338 -14.20 6.29 7.59
C GLN A 338 -13.46 5.01 7.98
N HIS A 339 -13.29 4.10 7.02
CA HIS A 339 -12.57 2.85 7.23
C HIS A 339 -11.52 2.68 6.13
N SER A 340 -10.44 1.98 6.45
CA SER A 340 -9.53 1.49 5.42
C SER A 340 -10.19 0.36 4.65
N TYR A 341 -10.09 0.38 3.33
CA TYR A 341 -10.41 -0.76 2.46
C TYR A 341 -9.18 -1.65 2.22
N THR A 342 -8.07 -1.36 2.91
CA THR A 342 -6.84 -2.17 2.93
C THR A 342 -6.77 -3.03 4.18
N SER A 343 -7.20 -2.50 5.33
CA SER A 343 -7.17 -3.20 6.60
C SER A 343 -8.48 -2.98 7.35
N LEU A 344 -9.27 -4.04 7.50
CA LEU A 344 -10.50 -4.04 8.30
C LEU A 344 -10.26 -3.46 9.71
N GLY A 345 -9.08 -3.72 10.28
CA GLY A 345 -8.69 -3.25 11.59
C GLY A 345 -8.27 -1.78 11.70
N ARG A 346 -8.39 -0.98 10.64
CA ARG A 346 -7.96 0.42 10.61
C ARG A 346 -9.17 1.32 10.38
N HIS A 347 -9.45 2.17 11.37
CA HIS A 347 -10.58 3.09 11.33
C HIS A 347 -10.10 4.54 11.40
N TYR A 348 -10.75 5.40 10.63
CA TYR A 348 -10.44 6.82 10.51
C TYR A 348 -11.54 7.67 11.13
N VAL A 349 -11.14 8.64 11.93
CA VAL A 349 -12.00 9.68 12.48
C VAL A 349 -11.51 11.01 11.92
N MET A 350 -12.20 11.51 10.90
CA MET A 350 -11.87 12.76 10.23
C MET A 350 -12.67 13.90 10.85
N ILE A 351 -11.99 14.79 11.55
CA ILE A 351 -12.58 15.96 12.22
C ILE A 351 -12.28 17.18 11.38
N PHE A 352 -13.31 17.75 10.76
CA PHE A 352 -13.20 19.01 10.04
C PHE A 352 -13.43 20.14 11.02
N TYR A 353 -12.39 20.92 11.29
CA TYR A 353 -12.46 21.97 12.30
C TYR A 353 -13.41 23.09 11.88
N GLY A 354 -14.15 23.61 12.87
CA GLY A 354 -14.99 24.79 12.71
C GLY A 354 -14.15 26.07 12.63
N LYS A 355 -14.58 27.00 11.77
CA LYS A 355 -13.91 28.31 11.58
C LYS A 355 -14.36 29.37 12.59
N GLY A 356 -15.42 29.12 13.36
CA GLY A 356 -15.91 30.08 14.36
C GLY A 356 -15.06 30.08 15.64
N LYS A 357 -14.67 31.28 16.12
CA LYS A 357 -13.80 31.47 17.29
C LYS A 357 -14.33 30.88 18.61
N ASP A 358 -15.65 30.71 18.72
CA ASP A 358 -16.32 30.14 19.90
C ASP A 358 -16.92 28.74 19.65
N THR A 359 -16.52 28.08 18.55
CA THR A 359 -17.05 26.75 18.23
C THR A 359 -16.37 25.68 19.07
N VAL A 360 -17.19 24.77 19.62
CA VAL A 360 -16.73 23.59 20.37
C VAL A 360 -15.86 22.66 19.51
N GLN A 361 -15.99 22.75 18.18
CA GLN A 361 -15.17 22.00 17.22
C GLN A 361 -14.08 22.84 16.53
N SER A 362 -13.67 23.96 17.12
CA SER A 362 -12.50 24.70 16.65
C SER A 362 -11.22 23.87 16.84
N ARG A 363 -10.19 24.14 16.01
CA ARG A 363 -8.87 23.49 16.12
C ARG A 363 -8.30 23.59 17.53
N ALA A 364 -8.34 24.78 18.14
CA ALA A 364 -7.84 25.01 19.50
C ALA A 364 -8.56 24.16 20.58
N ALA A 365 -9.85 23.85 20.39
CA ALA A 365 -10.62 23.05 21.35
C ALA A 365 -10.37 21.53 21.18
N ILE A 366 -10.19 21.07 19.95
CA ILE A 366 -10.13 19.64 19.62
C ILE A 366 -8.70 19.11 19.54
N GLN A 367 -7.75 19.87 18.99
CA GLN A 367 -6.36 19.45 18.79
C GLN A 367 -5.72 18.89 20.09
N PRO A 368 -5.88 19.50 21.29
CA PRO A 368 -5.33 18.95 22.52
C PRO A 368 -5.98 17.63 22.97
N ARG A 369 -7.12 17.25 22.37
CA ARG A 369 -7.96 16.12 22.78
C ARG A 369 -7.96 14.96 21.79
N LEU A 370 -7.20 15.03 20.69
CA LEU A 370 -7.18 13.98 19.65
C LEU A 370 -6.89 12.59 20.21
N GLN A 371 -5.94 12.49 21.17
CA GLN A 371 -5.65 11.24 21.86
C GLN A 371 -6.86 10.70 22.63
N ALA A 372 -7.53 11.56 23.42
CA ALA A 372 -8.68 11.15 24.21
C ALA A 372 -9.86 10.72 23.31
N ILE A 373 -10.03 11.38 22.15
CA ILE A 373 -11.03 10.99 21.14
C ILE A 373 -10.70 9.60 20.58
N ALA A 374 -9.43 9.35 20.23
CA ALA A 374 -9.02 8.05 19.69
C ALA A 374 -9.26 6.92 20.70
N GLN A 375 -8.98 7.16 21.99
CA GLN A 375 -9.23 6.21 23.07
C GLN A 375 -10.73 5.95 23.28
N ASP A 376 -11.55 7.00 23.27
CA ASP A 376 -13.00 6.86 23.41
C ASP A 376 -13.62 6.07 22.25
N VAL A 377 -13.16 6.32 21.02
CA VAL A 377 -13.60 5.56 19.84
C VAL A 377 -13.16 4.10 19.93
N THR A 378 -11.94 3.82 20.42
CA THR A 378 -11.46 2.45 20.63
C THR A 378 -12.36 1.66 21.57
N LEU A 379 -12.84 2.30 22.65
CA LEU A 379 -13.72 1.64 23.63
C LEU A 379 -15.15 1.41 23.10
N ARG A 380 -15.59 2.22 22.14
CA ARG A 380 -16.95 2.20 21.62
C ARG A 380 -17.12 1.44 20.32
N LEU A 381 -16.05 1.14 19.59
CA LEU A 381 -16.09 0.43 18.32
C LEU A 381 -15.92 -1.08 18.57
N PRO A 382 -17.00 -1.87 18.53
CA PRO A 382 -16.94 -3.28 18.88
C PRO A 382 -16.48 -4.10 17.67
N LEU A 383 -15.22 -3.95 17.26
CA LEU A 383 -14.63 -4.70 16.16
C LEU A 383 -13.47 -5.55 16.69
N VAL A 384 -13.57 -6.86 16.52
CA VAL A 384 -12.57 -7.82 17.02
C VAL A 384 -11.23 -7.65 16.32
N GLU A 385 -11.28 -7.34 15.03
CA GLU A 385 -10.14 -7.14 14.15
C GLU A 385 -9.56 -5.73 14.25
N LEU A 386 -10.04 -4.87 15.17
CA LEU A 386 -9.54 -3.51 15.31
C LEU A 386 -8.08 -3.51 15.80
N HIS A 387 -7.20 -2.90 15.01
CA HIS A 387 -5.78 -2.78 15.30
C HIS A 387 -5.40 -1.35 15.67
N HIS A 388 -5.94 -0.34 14.96
CA HIS A 388 -5.59 1.07 15.18
C HIS A 388 -6.75 2.01 14.83
N ILE A 389 -6.90 3.08 15.61
CA ILE A 389 -7.72 4.25 15.29
C ILE A 389 -6.83 5.39 14.84
N ILE A 390 -7.14 6.00 13.70
CA ILE A 390 -6.45 7.17 13.15
C ILE A 390 -7.40 8.36 13.21
N VAL A 391 -7.08 9.36 14.01
CA VAL A 391 -7.81 10.62 14.10
C VAL A 391 -7.07 11.67 13.29
N LEU A 392 -7.77 12.29 12.33
CA LEU A 392 -7.26 13.35 11.48
C LEU A 392 -8.06 14.62 11.74
N GLY A 393 -7.46 15.63 12.35
CA GLY A 393 -8.00 16.97 12.49
C GLY A 393 -7.60 17.82 11.28
N ILE A 394 -8.57 18.35 10.54
CA ILE A 394 -8.37 18.94 9.21
C ILE A 394 -8.83 20.40 9.24
N GLU A 395 -7.92 21.31 8.88
CA GLU A 395 -8.19 22.73 8.67
C GLU A 395 -7.98 23.09 7.20
N PHE A 396 -8.96 23.78 6.59
CA PHE A 396 -8.83 24.36 5.27
C PHE A 396 -8.40 25.81 5.41
N VAL A 397 -7.13 26.08 5.15
CA VAL A 397 -6.53 27.39 5.26
C VAL A 397 -6.47 28.06 3.88
N LEU A 398 -6.85 29.34 3.85
CA LEU A 398 -6.83 30.18 2.65
C LEU A 398 -5.74 31.24 2.87
N GLU A 399 -4.68 31.21 2.08
CA GLU A 399 -3.58 32.18 2.14
C GLU A 399 -3.18 32.54 0.72
N SER A 400 -3.13 33.84 0.39
CA SER A 400 -2.64 34.33 -0.90
C SER A 400 -3.27 33.66 -2.14
N ASP A 401 -4.60 33.50 -2.13
CA ASP A 401 -5.40 32.81 -3.18
C ASP A 401 -5.10 31.31 -3.36
N GLU A 402 -4.24 30.71 -2.54
CA GLU A 402 -4.03 29.27 -2.46
C GLU A 402 -4.79 28.68 -1.27
N THR A 403 -5.35 27.48 -1.47
CA THR A 403 -5.98 26.71 -0.39
C THR A 403 -5.08 25.55 -0.02
N TYR A 404 -4.63 25.50 1.23
CA TYR A 404 -3.90 24.35 1.77
C TYR A 404 -4.66 23.66 2.89
N LEU A 405 -4.25 22.42 3.14
CA LEU A 405 -4.80 21.56 4.17
C LEU A 405 -3.78 21.38 5.28
N ASP A 406 -4.15 21.86 6.47
CA ASP A 406 -3.43 21.57 7.70
C ASP A 406 -4.05 20.34 8.35
N ILE A 407 -3.24 19.30 8.57
CA ILE A 407 -3.71 18.03 9.13
C ILE A 407 -2.95 17.73 10.43
N ASP A 408 -3.66 17.82 11.54
CA ASP A 408 -3.23 17.25 12.81
C ASP A 408 -3.59 15.76 12.82
N ALA A 409 -2.67 14.88 13.21
CA ALA A 409 -2.90 13.43 13.21
C ALA A 409 -2.64 12.79 14.58
N TRP A 410 -3.47 11.82 14.96
CA TRP A 410 -3.28 10.93 16.11
C TRP A 410 -3.58 9.47 15.75
N ILE A 411 -2.64 8.55 15.95
CA ILE A 411 -2.86 7.11 15.82
C ILE A 411 -2.80 6.46 17.20
N GLN A 412 -3.90 5.81 17.56
CA GLN A 412 -4.03 5.01 18.77
C GLN A 412 -3.97 3.52 18.38
N PRO A 413 -2.91 2.79 18.76
CA PRO A 413 -2.92 1.34 18.66
C PRO A 413 -3.95 0.75 19.63
N VAL A 414 -4.56 -0.35 19.22
CA VAL A 414 -5.55 -1.11 19.98
C VAL A 414 -4.93 -2.45 20.33
N GLU A 415 -4.99 -2.81 21.61
CA GLU A 415 -4.51 -4.11 22.05
C GLU A 415 -5.41 -5.22 21.51
N ALA A 416 -4.79 -6.33 21.12
CA ALA A 416 -5.52 -7.48 20.64
C ALA A 416 -6.46 -8.00 21.74
N MET A 417 -7.76 -8.02 21.47
CA MET A 417 -8.75 -8.58 22.39
C MET A 417 -8.38 -10.01 22.79
N THR A 418 -8.51 -10.33 24.08
CA THR A 418 -8.40 -11.68 24.62
C THR A 418 -9.46 -12.60 24.00
N GLN A 419 -9.25 -13.92 24.02
CA GLN A 419 -10.24 -14.86 23.45
C GLN A 419 -11.65 -14.68 24.03
N LYS A 420 -11.75 -14.37 25.32
CA LYS A 420 -13.01 -14.12 26.01
C LYS A 420 -13.69 -12.84 25.50
N GLU A 421 -12.94 -11.75 25.37
CA GLU A 421 -13.44 -10.50 24.80
C GLU A 421 -13.88 -10.70 23.36
N ARG A 422 -13.11 -11.43 22.54
CA ARG A 422 -13.49 -11.77 21.16
C ARG A 422 -14.81 -12.52 21.09
N GLN A 423 -15.04 -13.49 21.97
CA GLN A 423 -16.29 -14.24 22.01
C GLN A 423 -17.48 -13.35 22.40
N LEU A 424 -17.30 -12.50 23.42
CA LEU A 424 -18.32 -11.52 23.86
C LEU A 424 -18.64 -10.51 22.76
N THR A 425 -17.64 -9.92 22.12
CA THR A 425 -17.81 -8.96 21.03
C THR A 425 -18.55 -9.61 19.84
N LYS A 426 -18.19 -10.84 19.45
CA LYS A 426 -18.90 -11.59 18.40
C LYS A 426 -20.37 -11.87 18.77
N GLN A 427 -20.66 -12.15 20.04
CA GLN A 427 -22.04 -12.35 20.51
C GLN A 427 -22.83 -11.03 20.46
N LEU A 428 -22.25 -9.92 20.91
CA LEU A 428 -22.87 -8.60 20.86
C LEU A 428 -23.15 -8.15 19.41
N GLN A 429 -22.18 -8.35 18.50
CA GLN A 429 -22.36 -8.05 17.08
C GLN A 429 -23.52 -8.86 16.47
N ARG A 430 -23.63 -10.16 16.79
CA ARG A 430 -24.74 -11.01 16.32
C ARG A 430 -26.08 -10.54 16.87
N LEU A 431 -26.16 -10.19 18.16
CA LEU A 431 -27.38 -9.67 18.78
C LEU A 431 -27.82 -8.36 18.14
N ASN A 432 -26.88 -7.44 17.89
CA ASN A 432 -27.18 -6.16 17.22
C ASN A 432 -27.70 -6.36 15.79
N GLN A 433 -27.17 -7.35 15.06
CA GLN A 433 -27.67 -7.68 13.72
C GLN A 433 -29.07 -8.30 13.75
N GLN A 434 -29.33 -9.19 14.70
CA GLN A 434 -30.67 -9.77 14.88
C GLN A 434 -31.69 -8.69 15.23
N ASN A 435 -31.32 -7.74 16.10
CA ASN A 435 -32.17 -6.60 16.42
C ASN A 435 -32.42 -5.70 15.20
N LYS A 436 -31.39 -5.39 14.40
CA LYS A 436 -31.55 -4.63 13.14
C LYS A 436 -32.49 -5.34 12.15
N MET A 437 -32.36 -6.66 11.99
CA MET A 437 -33.24 -7.46 11.12
C MET A 437 -34.69 -7.55 11.64
N GLN A 438 -34.89 -7.61 12.96
CA GLN A 438 -36.24 -7.58 13.57
C GLN A 438 -36.91 -6.22 13.41
N VAL A 439 -36.17 -5.11 13.48
CA VAL A 439 -36.70 -3.76 13.24
C VAL A 439 -37.08 -3.55 11.78
N GLN A 440 -36.34 -4.14 10.82
CA GLN A 440 -36.71 -4.10 9.40
C GLN A 440 -37.92 -4.98 9.05
N ASN A 441 -38.10 -6.11 9.74
CA ASN A 441 -39.25 -7.02 9.51
C ASN A 441 -40.54 -6.60 10.23
N ASN A 442 -40.47 -5.66 11.19
CA ASN A 442 -41.62 -5.15 11.93
C ASN A 442 -42.05 -3.73 11.50
N GLN A 443 -41.96 -3.37 10.21
CA GLN A 443 -42.67 -2.17 9.72
C GLN A 443 -44.17 -2.47 9.65
N PRO A 444 -45.04 -1.84 10.48
CA PRO A 444 -46.47 -1.87 10.26
C PRO A 444 -46.87 -0.72 9.32
N ILE A 445 -47.91 -0.99 8.54
CA ILE A 445 -48.69 -0.01 7.80
C ILE A 445 -49.14 1.11 8.77
N ASP A 446 -49.07 2.35 8.25
CA ASP A 446 -49.64 3.60 8.75
C ASP A 446 -50.63 3.47 9.92
N ASP A 447 -50.27 4.01 11.10
CA ASP A 447 -51.12 4.97 11.79
C ASP A 447 -50.36 5.67 12.93
N ASN A 448 -50.59 6.98 13.00
CA ASN A 448 -50.12 7.96 13.98
C ASN A 448 -49.98 7.46 15.43
N GLN A 449 -48.74 7.40 15.93
CA GLN A 449 -48.23 8.08 17.14
C GLN A 449 -46.79 7.62 17.41
N SER A 450 -45.81 8.36 16.85
CA SER A 450 -44.40 8.09 17.09
C SER A 450 -44.08 8.31 18.57
N THR A 451 -43.71 7.23 19.27
CA THR A 451 -43.03 7.34 20.56
C THR A 451 -41.60 7.80 20.27
N ARG A 452 -41.42 9.12 20.25
CA ARG A 452 -40.15 9.77 19.96
C ARG A 452 -39.19 9.56 21.13
N MET A 453 -38.23 8.64 21.03
CA MET A 453 -37.06 8.65 21.90
C MET A 453 -36.03 9.63 21.33
N GLN A 454 -36.04 10.86 21.83
CA GLN A 454 -34.95 11.82 21.64
C GLN A 454 -33.91 11.60 22.73
N LEU A 455 -32.69 11.21 22.34
CA LEU A 455 -31.54 11.18 23.23
C LEU A 455 -30.86 12.55 23.17
N ASN A 456 -31.14 13.37 24.17
CA ASN A 456 -30.57 14.71 24.32
C ASN A 456 -29.14 14.58 24.89
N LEU A 457 -28.12 14.98 24.11
CA LEU A 457 -26.70 14.91 24.51
C LEU A 457 -26.20 16.17 25.24
N ASN A 458 -27.09 16.96 25.83
CA ASN A 458 -26.69 17.94 26.84
C ASN A 458 -26.48 17.24 28.18
N VAL A 459 -25.21 16.92 28.48
CA VAL A 459 -24.78 16.52 29.83
C VAL A 459 -24.81 17.77 30.73
N PRO A 460 -25.69 17.88 31.74
CA PRO A 460 -25.57 18.94 32.73
C PRO A 460 -24.34 18.69 33.59
N ALA A 461 -23.51 19.73 33.77
CA ALA A 461 -22.46 19.73 34.77
C ALA A 461 -23.06 19.40 36.14
N ARG A 462 -22.47 18.43 36.86
CA ARG A 462 -22.86 18.12 38.24
C ARG A 462 -22.71 19.39 39.09
N PRO A 463 -23.69 19.73 39.95
CA PRO A 463 -23.48 20.76 40.95
C PRO A 463 -22.46 20.26 41.98
N THR A 464 -21.35 20.98 42.11
CA THR A 464 -20.53 20.95 43.32
C THR A 464 -21.39 21.45 44.48
N LYS A 465 -21.64 20.57 45.46
CA LYS A 465 -22.05 20.99 46.79
C LYS A 465 -20.86 21.64 47.48
N LEU A 466 -21.00 22.92 47.78
CA LEU A 466 -20.90 23.47 49.13
C LEU A 466 -21.74 24.75 49.20
#